data_AF-A0A961WHH9-F1
#
_entry.id   AF-A0A961WHH9-F1
#
_cell.length_a   1.000
_cell.length_b   1.000
_cell.length_c   1.000
_cell.angle_alpha   90.00
_cell.angle_beta   90.00
_cell.angle_gamma   90.00
#
_symmetry.space_group_name_H-M   'P 1'
#
loop_
_entity.id
_entity.type
_entity.pdbx_description
1 polymer ?
#
loop_
_entity_poly.entity_id
_entity_poly.type
_entity_poly.pdbx_seq_one_letter_code
_entity_poly.pdbx_strand_id
1 'polypeptide(L)'
;MYEPHALTSQQSAAVQSAVSSQLKDPESARYTDFRARKVIMPGGKVAYQVCGYVNSKNSFGGYVGKTPFAGAFPWSQPERFVITGVGQDWQRTGVMEGCAQLGLPLPA
;
A
#
# COMPACT_ATOMS: atom_id res chain seq x y z
N MET A 1 20.35 1.80 0.14
CA MET A 1 20.13 1.29 1.51
C MET A 1 18.64 1.32 1.79
N TYR A 2 18.11 0.27 2.42
CA TYR A 2 16.69 0.12 2.74
C TYR A 2 16.53 -0.05 4.24
N GLU A 3 15.61 0.69 4.83
CA GLU A 3 15.41 0.71 6.28
C GLU A 3 13.92 0.55 6.56
N PRO A 4 13.50 -0.30 7.52
CA PRO A 4 12.12 -0.32 7.98
C PRO A 4 11.66 1.09 8.36
N HIS A 5 10.44 1.44 7.98
CA HIS A 5 9.88 2.78 8.22
C HIS A 5 8.54 2.65 8.93
N ALA A 6 8.39 3.35 10.05
CA ALA A 6 7.10 3.50 10.71
C ALA A 6 6.33 4.64 10.03
N LEU A 7 5.16 4.34 9.49
CA LEU A 7 4.31 5.37 8.89
C LEU A 7 3.85 6.37 9.94
N THR A 8 3.97 7.66 9.62
CA THR A 8 3.34 8.71 10.44
C THR A 8 1.83 8.69 10.25
N SER A 9 1.08 9.39 11.10
CA SER A 9 -0.36 9.54 10.95
C SER A 9 -0.74 10.20 9.61
N GLN A 10 0.03 11.19 9.17
CA GLN A 10 -0.17 11.86 7.88
C GLN A 10 0.08 10.90 6.70
N GLN A 11 1.16 10.11 6.74
CA GLN A 11 1.44 9.12 5.70
C GLN A 11 0.37 8.04 5.68
N SER A 12 -0.06 7.56 6.84
CA SER A 12 -1.11 6.55 6.96
C SER A 12 -2.43 7.07 6.38
N ALA A 13 -2.80 8.32 6.67
CA ALA A 13 -3.98 8.96 6.10
C ALA A 13 -3.86 9.12 4.57
N ALA A 14 -2.70 9.50 4.05
CA ALA A 14 -2.46 9.61 2.60
C ALA A 14 -2.56 8.25 1.90
N VAL A 15 -2.01 7.19 2.50
CA VAL A 15 -2.16 5.82 1.97
C VAL A 15 -3.62 5.41 1.96
N GLN A 16 -4.33 5.56 3.07
CA GLN A 16 -5.74 5.18 3.19
C GLN A 16 -6.61 5.96 2.21
N SER A 17 -6.41 7.28 2.09
CA SER A 17 -7.16 8.12 1.13
C SER A 17 -6.95 7.66 -0.32
N ALA A 18 -5.69 7.45 -0.72
CA ALA A 18 -5.37 6.99 -2.06
C ALA A 18 -5.95 5.60 -2.34
N VAL A 19 -5.75 4.63 -1.45
CA VAL A 19 -6.27 3.26 -1.64
C VAL A 19 -7.80 3.24 -1.62
N SER A 20 -8.44 3.97 -0.70
CA SER A 20 -9.90 4.11 -0.62
C SER A 20 -10.51 4.63 -1.92
N SER A 21 -9.81 5.51 -2.66
CA SER A 21 -10.28 6.03 -3.95
C SER A 21 -10.42 4.96 -5.05
N GLN A 22 -9.82 3.79 -4.86
CA GLN A 22 -9.91 2.65 -5.78
C GLN A 22 -11.03 1.67 -5.42
N LEU A 23 -11.72 1.86 -4.29
CA LEU A 23 -12.69 0.90 -3.75
C LEU A 23 -14.11 1.22 -4.20
N LYS A 24 -14.95 0.18 -4.27
CA LYS A 24 -16.39 0.34 -4.54
C LYS A 24 -17.16 0.94 -3.37
N ASP A 25 -16.75 0.60 -2.15
CA ASP A 25 -17.29 1.16 -0.90
C ASP A 25 -16.12 1.66 -0.03
N PRO A 26 -15.65 2.90 -0.25
CA PRO A 26 -14.52 3.48 0.48
C PRO A 26 -14.75 3.62 1.99
N GLU A 27 -15.99 3.81 2.43
CA GLU A 27 -16.33 4.02 3.85
C GLU A 27 -16.27 2.72 4.65
N SER A 28 -16.49 1.58 3.98
CA SER A 28 -16.33 0.26 4.59
C SER A 28 -14.88 -0.23 4.69
N ALA A 29 -13.91 0.53 4.17
CA ALA A 29 -12.53 0.09 4.02
C ALA A 29 -11.87 -0.21 5.36
N ARG A 30 -11.32 -1.43 5.49
CA ARG A 30 -10.54 -1.87 6.64
C ARG A 30 -9.12 -2.17 6.21
N TYR A 31 -8.18 -1.45 6.80
CA TYR A 31 -6.76 -1.56 6.50
C TYR A 31 -6.02 -2.40 7.54
N THR A 32 -5.18 -3.33 7.10
CA THR A 32 -4.38 -4.17 8.00
C THR A 32 -2.97 -4.40 7.45
N ASP A 33 -2.06 -4.83 8.33
CA ASP A 33 -0.73 -5.35 7.96
C ASP A 33 0.14 -4.35 7.16
N PHE A 34 0.07 -3.07 7.49
CA PHE A 34 0.94 -2.05 6.88
C PHE A 34 2.41 -2.38 7.11
N ARG A 35 3.19 -2.37 6.03
CA ARG A 35 4.64 -2.47 6.04
C ARG A 35 5.20 -1.38 5.17
N ALA A 36 6.19 -0.65 5.67
CA ALA A 36 6.85 0.39 4.90
C ALA A 36 8.37 0.33 5.05
N ARG A 37 9.06 0.81 4.01
CA ARG A 37 10.50 1.01 4.02
C ARG A 37 10.88 2.35 3.43
N LYS A 38 11.97 2.91 3.93
CA LYS A 38 12.69 4.02 3.34
C LYS A 38 13.64 3.51 2.26
N VAL A 39 13.70 4.24 1.15
CA VAL A 39 14.58 3.97 0.01
C VAL A 39 15.42 5.21 -0.25
N ILE A 40 16.74 5.07 -0.14
CA ILE A 40 17.70 6.13 -0.51
C ILE A 40 18.11 5.91 -1.96
N MET A 41 17.71 6.84 -2.83
CA MET A 41 18.03 6.89 -4.26
C MET A 41 19.37 7.60 -4.52
N PRO A 42 19.94 7.45 -5.73
CA PRO A 42 21.11 8.21 -6.16
C PRO A 42 20.95 9.71 -5.92
N GLY A 43 22.00 10.35 -5.41
CA GLY A 43 21.99 11.76 -5.03
C GLY A 43 21.31 12.07 -3.69
N GLY A 44 21.12 11.06 -2.83
CA GLY A 44 20.61 11.25 -1.46
C GLY A 44 19.10 11.48 -1.36
N LYS A 45 18.36 11.33 -2.48
CA LYS A 45 16.91 11.49 -2.53
C LYS A 45 16.23 10.37 -1.75
N VAL A 46 15.18 10.68 -1.00
CA VAL A 46 14.46 9.72 -0.17
C VAL A 46 13.07 9.46 -0.74
N ALA A 47 12.71 8.19 -0.93
CA ALA A 47 11.33 7.76 -1.13
C ALA A 47 10.93 6.75 -0.06
N TYR A 48 9.64 6.48 0.02
CA TYR A 48 9.09 5.43 0.86
C TYR A 48 8.26 4.49 0.01
N GLN A 49 8.32 3.20 0.32
CA GLN A 49 7.47 2.18 -0.28
C GLN A 49 6.60 1.58 0.80
N VAL A 50 5.34 1.30 0.47
CA VAL A 50 4.34 0.81 1.41
C VAL A 50 3.59 -0.34 0.77
N CYS A 51 3.41 -1.41 1.55
CA CYS A 51 2.54 -2.54 1.24
C CYS A 51 1.55 -2.74 2.38
N GLY A 52 0.39 -3.30 2.08
CA GLY A 52 -0.60 -3.65 3.10
C GLY A 52 -1.80 -4.37 2.51
N TYR A 53 -2.81 -4.57 3.35
CA TYR A 53 -4.11 -5.12 2.94
C TYR A 53 -5.22 -4.11 3.13
N VAL A 54 -6.20 -4.15 2.22
CA VAL A 54 -7.48 -3.45 2.35
C VAL A 54 -8.62 -4.44 2.13
N ASN A 55 -9.67 -4.37 2.95
CA ASN A 55 -10.90 -5.13 2.75
C ASN A 55 -12.08 -4.15 2.77
N SER A 56 -12.85 -4.09 1.68
CA SER A 56 -14.05 -3.26 1.57
C SER A 56 -15.21 -4.08 1.02
N LYS A 57 -16.43 -3.59 1.21
CA LYS A 57 -17.62 -4.17 0.61
C LYS A 57 -17.60 -4.01 -0.91
N ASN A 58 -18.15 -5.00 -1.60
CA ASN A 58 -18.46 -4.94 -3.02
C ASN A 58 -19.83 -4.26 -3.27
N SER A 59 -20.26 -4.17 -4.53
CA SER A 59 -21.55 -3.58 -4.91
C SER A 59 -22.79 -4.31 -4.35
N PHE A 60 -22.62 -5.52 -3.81
CA PHE A 60 -23.68 -6.30 -3.15
C PHE A 60 -23.65 -6.15 -1.62
N GLY A 61 -22.77 -5.29 -1.09
CA GLY A 61 -22.67 -4.99 0.35
C GLY A 61 -21.86 -5.99 1.17
N GLY A 62 -21.24 -6.99 0.53
CA GLY A 62 -20.46 -8.04 1.20
C GLY A 62 -18.94 -7.81 1.11
N TYR A 63 -18.20 -8.21 2.16
CA TYR A 63 -16.74 -8.28 2.12
C TYR A 63 -16.31 -9.56 1.40
N VAL A 64 -15.40 -9.44 0.44
CA VAL A 64 -14.91 -10.57 -0.39
C VAL A 64 -13.52 -11.05 0.00
N GLY A 65 -12.88 -10.39 0.97
CA GLY A 65 -11.57 -10.76 1.50
C GLY A 65 -10.55 -9.62 1.43
N LYS A 66 -9.44 -9.78 2.16
CA LYS A 66 -8.33 -8.82 2.16
C LYS A 66 -7.70 -8.77 0.76
N THR A 67 -7.59 -7.59 0.17
CA THR A 67 -6.92 -7.32 -1.11
C THR A 67 -5.56 -6.68 -0.84
N PRO A 68 -4.43 -7.23 -1.31
CA PRO A 68 -3.13 -6.62 -1.09
C PRO A 68 -2.99 -5.37 -1.96
N PHE A 69 -2.28 -4.37 -1.48
CA PHE A 69 -1.89 -3.20 -2.25
C PHE A 69 -0.42 -2.87 -2.04
N ALA A 70 0.16 -2.18 -3.02
CA ALA A 70 1.50 -1.62 -2.99
C ALA A 70 1.47 -0.18 -3.52
N GLY A 71 2.32 0.67 -2.98
CA GLY A 71 2.52 2.03 -3.46
C GLY A 71 3.75 2.68 -2.87
N ALA A 72 3.95 3.95 -3.22
CA ALA A 72 5.11 4.71 -2.81
C ALA A 72 4.80 6.19 -2.57
N PHE A 73 5.60 6.79 -1.69
CA PHE A 73 5.79 8.24 -1.63
C PHE A 73 7.05 8.58 -2.43
N PRO A 74 6.92 9.12 -3.65
CA PRO A 74 8.07 9.46 -4.46
C PRO A 74 8.83 10.63 -3.85
N TRP A 75 10.15 10.69 -4.07
CA TRP A 75 11.00 11.74 -3.53
C TRP A 75 10.57 13.16 -3.94
N SER A 76 9.93 13.30 -5.10
CA SER A 76 9.45 14.58 -5.62
C SER A 76 8.13 15.02 -5.00
N GLN A 77 7.37 14.11 -4.38
CA GLN A 77 6.08 14.38 -3.75
C GLN A 77 5.93 13.53 -2.48
N PRO A 78 6.69 13.85 -1.41
CA PRO A 78 6.78 13.02 -0.20
C PRO A 78 5.47 12.91 0.58
N GLU A 79 4.51 13.80 0.33
CA GLU A 79 3.17 13.79 0.95
C GLU A 79 2.12 13.06 0.11
N ARG A 80 2.40 12.79 -1.17
CA ARG A 80 1.46 12.13 -2.09
C ARG A 80 1.75 10.64 -2.16
N PHE A 81 0.79 9.83 -1.76
CA PHE A 81 0.86 8.39 -2.01
C PHE A 81 0.46 8.06 -3.44
N VAL A 82 1.30 7.30 -4.14
CA VAL A 82 1.05 6.80 -5.49
C VAL A 82 0.91 5.29 -5.43
N ILE A 83 -0.24 4.79 -5.86
CA ILE A 83 -0.49 3.35 -5.92
C ILE A 83 0.29 2.76 -7.09
N THR A 84 1.06 1.70 -6.82
CA THR A 84 1.85 0.97 -7.82
C THR A 84 1.28 -0.41 -8.13
N GLY A 85 0.36 -0.92 -7.29
CA GLY A 85 -0.39 -2.14 -7.57
C GLY A 85 -1.51 -2.39 -6.57
N VAL A 86 -2.63 -2.97 -7.04
CA VAL A 86 -3.73 -3.48 -6.20
C VAL A 86 -4.05 -4.87 -6.69
N GLY A 87 -4.01 -5.85 -5.78
CA GLY A 87 -4.08 -7.26 -6.11
C GLY A 87 -5.51 -7.78 -6.22
N GLN A 88 -6.27 -7.28 -7.20
CA GLN A 88 -7.55 -7.87 -7.58
C GLN A 88 -7.30 -9.12 -8.45
N ASP A 89 -8.05 -10.18 -8.22
CA ASP A 89 -7.98 -11.46 -8.94
C ASP A 89 -6.55 -12.03 -9.09
N TRP A 90 -6.12 -12.33 -10.32
CA TRP A 90 -4.82 -12.92 -10.64
C TRP A 90 -3.63 -11.99 -10.35
N GLN A 91 -3.87 -10.69 -10.13
CA GLN A 91 -2.82 -9.74 -9.77
C GLN A 91 -2.45 -9.82 -8.29
N ARG A 92 -3.25 -10.52 -7.47
CA ARG A 92 -2.98 -10.72 -6.04
C ARG A 92 -1.56 -11.24 -5.81
N THR A 93 -1.20 -12.34 -6.48
CA THR A 93 0.11 -12.97 -6.33
C THR A 93 1.23 -12.01 -6.74
N GLY A 94 1.06 -11.29 -7.85
CA GLY A 94 2.06 -10.32 -8.32
C GLY A 94 2.32 -9.18 -7.34
N VAL A 95 1.27 -8.65 -6.69
CA VAL A 95 1.44 -7.61 -5.66
C VAL A 95 2.12 -8.17 -4.40
N MET A 96 1.74 -9.38 -3.98
CA MET A 96 2.34 -10.05 -2.83
C MET A 96 3.84 -10.34 -3.05
N GLU A 97 4.19 -10.90 -4.21
CA GLU A 97 5.56 -11.17 -4.61
C GLU A 97 6.38 -9.89 -4.75
N GLY A 98 5.79 -8.85 -5.36
CA GLY A 98 6.40 -7.53 -5.44
C GLY A 98 6.74 -7.00 -4.05
N CYS A 99 5.78 -7.02 -3.12
CA CYS A 99 6.02 -6.62 -1.74
C CYS A 99 7.11 -7.47 -1.05
N ALA A 100 7.15 -8.78 -1.29
CA ALA A 100 8.18 -9.67 -0.76
C ALA A 100 9.58 -9.34 -1.33
N GLN A 101 9.71 -9.06 -2.62
CA GLN A 101 10.97 -8.61 -3.25
C GLN A 101 11.46 -7.26 -2.68
N LEU A 102 10.53 -6.44 -2.19
CA LEU A 102 10.84 -5.22 -1.46
C LEU A 102 11.19 -5.47 0.02
N GLY A 103 11.25 -6.71 0.50
CA GLY A 103 11.45 -7.00 1.93
C GLY A 103 10.26 -6.56 2.80
N LEU A 104 9.09 -6.37 2.20
CA LEU A 104 7.82 -6.05 2.84
C LEU A 104 6.82 -7.20 2.68
N PRO A 105 7.18 -8.48 2.95
CA PRO A 105 6.29 -9.61 2.68
C PRO A 105 5.01 -9.46 3.49
N LEU A 106 3.87 -9.56 2.82
CA LEU A 106 2.58 -9.56 3.48
C LEU A 106 2.24 -10.98 3.97
N PRO A 107 1.65 -11.15 5.16
CA PRO A 107 1.22 -12.46 5.63
C PRO A 107 0.12 -13.00 4.71
N ALA A 108 0.14 -14.30 4.42
CA ALA A 108 -0.87 -14.97 3.59
C ALA A 108 -2.25 -14.96 4.28
#